data_AF-A0A1V5PGG0-F1
#
_entry.id   AF-A0A1V5PGG0-F1
#
_cell.length_a   1.000
_cell.length_b   1.000
_cell.length_c   1.000
_cell.angle_alpha   90.00
_cell.angle_beta   90.00
_cell.angle_gamma   90.00
#
_symmetry.space_group_name_H-M   'P 1'
#
loop_
_entity.id
_entity.type
_entity.pdbx_description
1 polymer ?
#
loop_
_entity_poly.entity_id
_entity_poly.type
_entity_poly.pdbx_seq_one_letter_code
_entity_poly.pdbx_strand_id
1 'polypeptide(L)'
;MVQTLNWRPAFEVYQEVVEAHSGKSFNDMPFYDLSKFYPFVLGRVGAEGVVRDPVNRNPDGSMLCVGDMPVNSLVDIVTGTPHSMIRAATKAAAAATEGFTGDRSEGATLLIECISRSLCLGDSLPRELEAVRIPGLPQFGVLTIGEIAGSGKNYLEFYNKTTVVGILNV
;
A
#
# COMPACT_ATOMS: atom_id res chain seq x y z
N MET A 1 -15.14 -1.17 -8.36
CA MET A 1 -14.93 -0.41 -9.62
C MET A 1 -15.31 1.04 -9.37
N VAL A 2 -14.53 1.99 -9.86
CA VAL A 2 -14.76 3.43 -9.69
C VAL A 2 -15.27 3.98 -11.02
N GLN A 3 -16.53 4.40 -11.06
CA GLN A 3 -17.16 4.88 -12.30
C GLN A 3 -16.91 6.37 -12.53
N THR A 4 -17.06 7.17 -11.47
CA THR A 4 -16.89 8.61 -11.54
C THR A 4 -16.08 9.15 -10.37
N LEU A 5 -15.38 10.26 -10.62
CA LEU A 5 -14.79 11.13 -9.62
C LEU A 5 -15.37 12.53 -9.86
N ASN A 6 -15.98 13.14 -8.84
CA ASN A 6 -16.68 14.43 -8.98
C ASN A 6 -17.63 14.50 -10.19
N TRP A 7 -18.42 13.44 -10.40
CA TRP A 7 -19.39 13.30 -11.50
C TRP A 7 -18.81 13.30 -12.92
N ARG A 8 -17.49 13.19 -13.07
CA ARG A 8 -16.80 12.97 -14.35
C ARG A 8 -16.31 11.53 -14.44
N PRO A 9 -16.11 10.96 -15.64
CA PRO A 9 -15.48 9.64 -15.80
C PRO A 9 -14.21 9.52 -14.95
N ALA A 10 -14.09 8.45 -14.17
CA ALA A 10 -13.04 8.33 -13.16
C ALA A 10 -11.64 8.43 -13.76
N PHE A 11 -11.42 7.78 -14.90
CA PHE A 11 -10.12 7.80 -15.57
C PHE A 11 -9.75 9.18 -16.10
N GLU A 12 -10.71 10.01 -16.53
CA GLU A 12 -10.43 11.37 -17.02
C GLU A 12 -9.83 12.24 -15.92
N VAL A 13 -10.47 12.27 -14.75
CA VAL A 13 -9.98 13.03 -13.57
C VAL A 13 -8.64 12.47 -13.09
N TYR A 14 -8.51 11.14 -13.02
CA TYR A 14 -7.28 10.49 -12.60
C TYR A 14 -6.12 10.78 -13.56
N GLN A 15 -6.37 10.72 -14.87
CA GLN A 15 -5.41 11.02 -15.91
C GLN A 15 -4.90 12.45 -15.78
N GLU A 16 -5.79 13.44 -15.66
CA GLU A 16 -5.41 14.85 -15.48
C GLU A 16 -4.45 15.05 -14.31
N VAL A 17 -4.76 14.48 -13.15
CA VAL A 17 -3.94 14.62 -11.93
C VAL A 17 -2.58 13.94 -12.09
N VAL A 18 -2.57 12.70 -12.57
CA VAL A 18 -1.35 11.89 -12.63
C VAL A 18 -0.42 12.37 -13.74
N GLU A 19 -0.93 12.72 -14.91
CA GLU A 19 -0.10 13.23 -16.01
C GLU A 19 0.49 14.60 -15.66
N ALA A 20 -0.31 15.49 -15.04
CA ALA A 20 0.17 16.79 -14.58
C ALA A 20 1.27 16.67 -13.50
N HIS A 21 1.15 15.73 -12.56
CA HIS A 21 2.15 15.52 -11.51
C HIS A 21 3.40 14.78 -12.02
N SER A 22 3.21 13.74 -12.83
CA SER A 22 4.30 12.85 -13.26
C SER A 22 5.09 13.36 -14.46
N GLY A 23 4.50 14.24 -15.28
CA GLY A 23 5.03 14.62 -16.59
C GLY A 23 5.04 13.48 -17.62
N LYS A 24 4.33 12.36 -17.34
CA LYS A 24 4.20 11.19 -18.22
C LYS A 24 2.77 11.05 -18.70
N SER A 25 2.57 10.40 -19.84
CA SER A 25 1.26 10.17 -20.44
C SER A 25 0.86 8.69 -20.35
N PHE A 26 -0.40 8.43 -20.04
CA PHE A 26 -1.01 7.09 -20.07
C PHE A 26 -1.21 6.54 -21.49
N ASN A 27 -0.95 7.34 -22.53
CA ASN A 27 -0.98 6.89 -23.92
C ASN A 27 0.36 6.28 -24.37
N ASP A 28 1.45 6.56 -23.66
CA ASP A 28 2.80 6.15 -24.07
C ASP A 28 3.26 4.85 -23.38
N MET A 29 2.47 4.32 -22.44
CA MET A 29 2.83 3.15 -21.65
C MET A 29 1.61 2.37 -21.14
N PRO A 30 1.77 1.09 -20.75
CA PRO A 30 0.72 0.34 -20.09
C PRO A 30 0.20 1.07 -18.86
N PHE A 31 -1.12 1.05 -18.66
CA PHE A 31 -1.79 1.78 -17.56
C PHE A 31 -1.12 1.53 -16.20
N TYR A 32 -0.86 0.26 -15.88
CA TYR A 32 -0.32 -0.12 -14.59
C TYR A 32 1.13 0.32 -14.34
N ASP A 33 1.91 0.56 -15.40
CA ASP A 33 3.30 1.00 -15.25
C ASP A 33 3.41 2.43 -14.71
N LEU A 34 2.37 3.24 -14.91
CA LEU A 34 2.26 4.55 -14.30
C LEU A 34 1.36 4.53 -13.06
N SER A 35 0.18 3.88 -13.14
CA SER A 35 -0.83 3.94 -12.07
C SER A 35 -0.36 3.30 -10.75
N LYS A 36 0.58 2.34 -10.79
CA LYS A 36 1.14 1.70 -9.58
C LYS A 36 1.80 2.67 -8.61
N PHE A 37 2.21 3.85 -9.08
CA PHE A 37 2.81 4.91 -8.27
C PHE A 37 1.79 5.94 -7.74
N TYR A 38 0.53 5.82 -8.15
CA TYR A 38 -0.54 6.79 -7.88
C TYR A 38 -1.80 6.08 -7.37
N PRO A 39 -1.76 5.40 -6.21
CA PRO A 39 -2.96 4.77 -5.66
C PRO A 39 -3.95 5.81 -5.11
N PHE A 40 -5.19 5.35 -4.93
CA PHE A 40 -6.18 6.09 -4.15
C PHE A 40 -5.97 5.86 -2.66
N VAL A 41 -6.21 6.88 -1.84
CA VAL A 41 -6.36 6.76 -0.39
C VAL A 41 -7.79 7.10 -0.02
N LEU A 42 -8.50 6.13 0.55
CA LEU A 42 -9.82 6.32 1.15
C LEU A 42 -9.64 6.95 2.53
N GLY A 43 -10.09 8.20 2.68
CA GLY A 43 -10.01 8.92 3.95
C GLY A 43 -10.85 8.27 5.06
N ARG A 44 -10.33 8.24 6.29
CA ARG A 44 -11.06 7.78 7.48
C ARG A 44 -10.99 8.81 8.60
N VAL A 45 -12.13 9.06 9.24
CA VAL A 45 -12.19 9.96 10.40
C VAL A 45 -11.51 9.28 11.59
N GLY A 46 -10.44 9.89 12.10
CA GLY A 46 -9.74 9.41 13.30
C GLY A 46 -8.88 8.15 13.10
N ALA A 47 -8.66 7.71 11.86
CA ALA A 47 -7.82 6.56 11.53
C ALA A 47 -6.98 6.82 10.28
N GLU A 48 -5.95 6.00 10.06
CA GLU A 48 -5.19 6.03 8.81
C GLU A 48 -6.08 5.68 7.62
N GLY A 49 -5.81 6.33 6.49
CA GLY A 49 -6.53 6.08 5.24
C GLY A 49 -6.16 4.71 4.65
N VAL A 50 -7.07 4.17 3.84
CA VAL A 50 -6.88 2.85 3.21
C VAL A 50 -6.46 3.02 1.77
N VAL A 51 -5.31 2.45 1.41
CA VAL A 51 -4.78 2.50 0.04
C VAL A 51 -5.50 1.50 -0.86
N ARG A 52 -5.82 1.93 -2.08
CA ARG A 52 -6.42 1.12 -3.15
C ARG A 52 -5.65 1.32 -4.44
N ASP A 53 -5.03 0.23 -4.92
CA ASP A 53 -4.22 0.26 -6.14
C ASP A 53 -5.14 0.18 -7.38
N PRO A 54 -5.15 1.19 -8.28
CA PRO A 54 -5.83 1.10 -9.55
C PRO A 54 -5.02 0.22 -10.51
N VAL A 55 -5.63 -0.88 -10.95
CA VAL A 55 -4.97 -1.92 -11.76
C VAL A 55 -5.40 -1.94 -13.22
N ASN A 56 -6.56 -1.37 -13.54
CA ASN A 56 -7.02 -1.30 -14.91
C ASN A 56 -7.98 -0.12 -15.16
N ARG A 57 -8.17 0.24 -16.43
CA ARG A 57 -9.22 1.14 -16.91
C ARG A 57 -10.08 0.44 -17.96
N ASN A 58 -11.35 0.79 -18.01
CA ASN A 58 -12.29 0.29 -18.99
C ASN A 58 -12.53 1.33 -20.11
N PRO A 59 -13.04 0.92 -21.29
CA PRO A 59 -13.35 1.85 -22.38
C PRO A 59 -14.39 2.92 -22.03
N ASP A 60 -15.24 2.67 -21.03
CA ASP A 60 -16.25 3.63 -20.53
C ASP A 60 -15.67 4.67 -19.55
N GLY A 61 -14.36 4.66 -19.32
CA GLY A 61 -13.68 5.56 -18.40
C GLY A 61 -13.74 5.14 -16.92
N SER A 62 -14.36 3.99 -16.59
CA SER A 62 -14.31 3.44 -15.25
C SER A 62 -12.96 2.79 -14.92
N MET A 63 -12.60 2.73 -13.64
CA MET A 63 -11.32 2.19 -13.16
C MET A 63 -11.54 1.00 -12.23
N LEU A 64 -10.74 -0.05 -12.42
CA LEU A 64 -10.69 -1.20 -11.53
C LEU A 64 -9.61 -0.99 -10.46
N CYS A 65 -10.00 -1.11 -9.20
CA CYS A 65 -9.09 -1.07 -8.06
C CYS A 65 -9.04 -2.44 -7.38
N VAL A 66 -7.94 -2.72 -6.68
CA VAL A 66 -7.81 -3.90 -5.84
C VAL A 66 -8.53 -3.65 -4.52
N GLY A 67 -9.70 -4.27 -4.37
CA GLY A 67 -10.59 -4.06 -3.22
C GLY A 67 -11.69 -3.04 -3.49
N ASP A 68 -12.62 -2.95 -2.54
CA ASP A 68 -13.82 -2.14 -2.70
C ASP A 68 -13.53 -0.64 -2.56
N MET A 69 -14.29 0.12 -3.36
CA MET A 69 -14.29 1.59 -3.40
C MET A 69 -15.73 2.05 -3.12
N PRO A 70 -16.08 2.41 -1.87
CA PRO A 70 -17.44 2.77 -1.51
C PRO A 70 -17.90 4.05 -2.24
N VAL A 71 -19.18 4.10 -2.59
CA VAL A 71 -19.79 5.27 -3.24
C VAL A 71 -19.75 6.47 -2.29
N ASN A 72 -19.58 7.69 -2.83
CA ASN A 72 -19.48 8.94 -2.08
C ASN A 72 -18.31 9.00 -1.08
N SER A 73 -17.26 8.20 -1.30
CA SER A 73 -16.03 8.29 -0.51
C SER A 73 -15.22 9.52 -0.91
N LEU A 74 -14.62 10.19 0.07
CA LEU A 74 -13.52 11.12 -0.18
C LEU A 74 -12.27 10.31 -0.51
N VAL A 75 -11.65 10.62 -1.65
CA VAL A 75 -10.45 9.95 -2.13
C VAL A 75 -9.36 10.95 -2.47
N ASP A 76 -8.15 10.66 -2.03
CA ASP A 76 -6.94 11.35 -2.47
C ASP A 76 -6.19 10.48 -3.47
N ILE A 77 -5.58 11.10 -4.50
CA ILE A 77 -4.58 10.43 -5.34
C ILE A 77 -3.22 10.79 -4.74
N VAL A 78 -2.51 9.79 -4.21
CA VAL A 78 -1.24 10.00 -3.51
C VAL A 78 -0.09 9.39 -4.27
N THR A 79 1.13 9.80 -3.96
CA THR A 79 2.34 9.15 -4.44
C THR A 79 3.36 8.97 -3.31
N GLY A 80 4.37 8.15 -3.55
CA GLY A 80 5.40 7.82 -2.58
C GLY A 80 6.78 7.74 -3.22
N THR A 81 7.80 7.99 -2.40
CA THR A 81 9.20 7.76 -2.77
C THR A 81 9.71 6.48 -2.09
N PRO A 82 10.78 5.85 -2.60
CA PRO A 82 11.42 4.75 -1.90
C PRO A 82 11.75 5.10 -0.44
N HIS A 83 12.19 6.33 -0.18
CA HIS A 83 12.46 6.80 1.19
C HIS A 83 11.22 6.84 2.08
N SER A 84 10.08 7.35 1.59
CA SER A 84 8.84 7.39 2.39
C SER A 84 8.28 5.99 2.63
N MET A 85 8.40 5.10 1.64
CA MET A 85 7.96 3.70 1.75
C MET A 85 8.77 2.94 2.80
N ILE A 86 10.11 2.98 2.70
CA ILE A 86 11.02 2.33 3.65
C ILE A 86 10.79 2.89 5.06
N ARG A 87 10.63 4.21 5.20
CA ARG A 87 10.33 4.82 6.50
C ARG A 87 9.01 4.31 7.10
N ALA A 88 7.99 4.07 6.28
CA ALA A 88 6.72 3.49 6.76
C ALA A 88 6.93 2.04 7.23
N ALA A 89 7.71 1.24 6.51
CA ALA A 89 8.05 -0.12 6.90
C ALA A 89 8.84 -0.16 8.23
N THR A 90 9.82 0.74 8.42
CA THR A 90 10.53 0.89 9.70
C THR A 90 9.59 1.21 10.86
N LYS A 91 8.58 2.07 10.64
CA LYS A 91 7.57 2.35 11.67
C LYS A 91 6.73 1.12 12.01
N ALA A 92 6.40 0.28 11.03
CA ALA A 92 5.68 -0.97 11.27
C ALA A 92 6.51 -1.94 12.14
N ALA A 93 7.82 -2.08 11.86
CA ALA A 93 8.70 -2.90 12.68
C ALA A 93 8.88 -2.36 14.12
N ALA A 94 8.97 -1.03 14.27
CA ALA A 94 8.99 -0.40 15.59
C ALA A 94 7.69 -0.66 16.36
N ALA A 95 6.53 -0.49 15.72
CA ALA A 95 5.23 -0.78 16.33
C ALA A 95 5.09 -2.26 16.73
N ALA A 96 5.57 -3.20 15.92
CA ALA A 96 5.59 -4.63 16.26
C ALA A 96 6.49 -4.91 17.48
N THR A 97 7.65 -4.26 17.55
CA THR A 97 8.60 -4.36 18.66
C THR A 97 8.02 -3.80 19.95
N GLU A 98 7.36 -2.64 19.89
CA GLU A 98 6.71 -1.99 21.03
C GLU A 98 5.47 -2.77 21.52
N GLY A 99 4.72 -3.37 20.60
CA GLY A 99 3.52 -4.14 20.92
C GLY A 99 3.77 -5.57 21.39
N PHE A 100 4.97 -6.12 21.20
CA PHE A 100 5.29 -7.49 21.58
C PHE A 100 5.67 -7.60 23.06
N THR A 101 4.90 -8.37 23.81
CA THR A 101 5.09 -8.59 25.26
C THR A 101 5.64 -9.98 25.61
N GLY A 102 5.93 -10.82 24.61
CA GLY A 102 6.47 -12.17 24.81
C GLY A 102 7.99 -12.19 25.05
N ASP A 103 8.53 -13.36 25.34
CA ASP A 103 9.99 -13.55 25.35
C ASP A 103 10.51 -13.54 23.90
N ARG A 104 11.50 -12.70 23.63
CA ARG A 104 12.11 -12.56 22.31
C ARG A 104 13.16 -13.63 22.04
N SER A 105 13.65 -14.33 23.06
CA SER A 105 14.69 -15.35 22.90
C SER A 105 14.21 -16.54 22.04
N GLU A 106 12.90 -16.80 22.03
CA GLU A 106 12.20 -17.80 21.21
C GLU A 106 11.35 -17.13 20.12
N GLY A 107 11.71 -15.92 19.69
CA GLY A 107 10.92 -15.12 18.76
C GLY A 107 11.32 -15.30 17.30
N ALA A 108 10.42 -14.96 16.38
CA ALA A 108 10.70 -14.77 14.97
C ALA A 108 9.86 -13.61 14.40
N THR A 109 10.42 -12.91 13.41
CA THR A 109 9.72 -11.82 12.70
C THR A 109 8.98 -12.39 11.49
N LEU A 110 7.66 -12.21 11.44
CA LEU A 110 6.81 -12.46 10.28
C LEU A 110 6.63 -11.16 9.49
N LEU A 111 6.97 -11.20 8.21
CA LEU A 111 6.78 -10.10 7.27
C LEU A 111 5.74 -10.47 6.20
N ILE A 112 4.65 -9.72 6.12
CA ILE A 112 3.69 -9.80 5.02
C ILE A 112 3.82 -8.51 4.22
N GLU A 113 4.33 -8.62 2.99
CA GLU A 113 4.73 -7.47 2.18
C GLU A 113 3.88 -7.41 0.91
N CYS A 114 3.26 -6.26 0.65
CA CYS A 114 2.46 -6.11 -0.55
C CYS A 114 3.34 -6.16 -1.81
N ILE A 115 3.02 -7.03 -2.77
CA ILE A 115 3.76 -7.15 -4.03
C ILE A 115 3.80 -5.82 -4.78
N SER A 116 2.76 -4.99 -4.65
CA SER A 116 2.73 -3.68 -5.30
C SER A 116 3.76 -2.70 -4.74
N ARG A 117 4.32 -2.95 -3.55
CA ARG A 117 5.46 -2.20 -3.01
C ARG A 117 6.77 -2.65 -3.64
N SER A 118 6.98 -3.96 -3.78
CA SER A 118 8.12 -4.52 -4.53
C SER A 118 8.19 -3.95 -5.95
N LEU A 119 7.06 -3.87 -6.65
CA LEU A 119 6.96 -3.30 -7.99
C LEU A 119 7.26 -1.78 -8.06
N CYS A 120 7.06 -1.05 -6.96
CA CYS A 120 7.40 0.37 -6.87
C CYS A 120 8.85 0.60 -6.43
N LEU A 121 9.38 -0.24 -5.55
CA LEU A 121 10.73 -0.11 -5.01
C LEU A 121 11.80 -0.66 -5.96
N GLY A 122 11.49 -1.69 -6.75
CA GLY A 122 12.44 -2.36 -7.63
C GLY A 122 13.72 -2.74 -6.88
N ASP A 123 14.87 -2.26 -7.35
CA ASP A 123 16.18 -2.51 -6.75
C ASP A 123 16.33 -1.96 -5.32
N SER A 124 15.40 -1.11 -4.86
CA SER A 124 15.39 -0.63 -3.48
C SER A 124 14.68 -1.57 -2.50
N LEU A 125 13.99 -2.62 -2.96
CA LEU A 125 13.29 -3.57 -2.08
C LEU A 125 14.19 -4.17 -0.99
N PRO A 126 15.44 -4.60 -1.27
CA PRO A 126 16.33 -5.12 -0.21
C PRO A 126 16.53 -4.14 0.95
N ARG A 127 16.46 -2.82 0.70
CA ARG A 127 16.58 -1.80 1.76
C ARG A 127 15.34 -1.76 2.66
N GLU A 128 14.16 -2.01 2.10
CA GLU A 128 12.92 -2.16 2.89
C GLU A 128 12.97 -3.41 3.76
N LEU A 129 13.36 -4.55 3.17
CA LEU A 129 13.48 -5.83 3.88
C LEU A 129 14.52 -5.77 5.02
N GLU A 130 15.59 -4.99 4.84
CA GLU A 130 16.59 -4.75 5.88
C GLU A 130 16.08 -3.78 6.96
N ALA A 131 15.35 -2.72 6.55
CA ALA A 131 14.83 -1.71 7.47
C ALA A 131 13.75 -2.23 8.43
N VAL A 132 13.14 -3.38 8.13
CA VAL A 132 12.18 -4.06 9.01
C VAL A 132 12.81 -5.15 9.87
N ARG A 133 14.10 -5.46 9.69
CA ARG A 133 14.78 -6.48 10.52
C ARG A 133 14.84 -6.05 11.97
N ILE A 134 14.46 -6.98 12.84
CA ILE A 134 14.57 -6.82 14.29
C ILE A 134 15.81 -7.60 14.74
N PRO A 135 16.83 -6.94 15.34
CA PRO A 135 18.06 -7.61 15.76
C PRO A 135 17.79 -8.77 16.71
N GLY A 136 18.47 -9.90 16.47
CA GLY A 136 18.36 -11.10 17.29
C GLY A 136 17.18 -12.02 16.94
N LEU A 137 16.28 -11.61 16.03
CA LEU A 137 15.17 -12.44 15.58
C LEU A 137 15.39 -12.94 14.13
N PRO A 138 15.19 -14.24 13.84
CA PRO A 138 15.07 -14.69 12.46
C PRO A 138 13.88 -13.99 11.78
N GLN A 139 14.00 -13.70 10.48
CA GLN A 139 12.96 -13.05 9.68
C GLN A 139 12.53 -13.97 8.54
N PHE A 140 11.22 -14.14 8.38
CA PHE A 140 10.60 -14.88 7.28
C PHE A 140 9.29 -14.21 6.87
N GLY A 141 8.78 -14.53 5.68
CA GLY A 141 7.62 -13.83 5.16
C GLY A 141 7.22 -14.22 3.75
N VAL A 142 6.21 -13.51 3.24
CA VAL A 142 5.65 -13.70 1.90
C VAL A 142 5.30 -12.37 1.25
N LEU A 143 5.43 -12.33 -0.09
CA LEU A 143 4.87 -11.26 -0.90
C LEU A 143 3.41 -11.58 -1.24
N THR A 144 2.49 -10.67 -0.95
CA THR A 144 1.03 -10.87 -1.08
C THR A 144 0.39 -9.86 -2.02
N ILE A 145 -0.80 -10.21 -2.54
CA ILE A 145 -1.66 -9.24 -3.25
C ILE A 145 -2.64 -8.67 -2.23
N GLY A 146 -2.16 -7.67 -1.50
CA GLY A 146 -2.89 -7.03 -0.41
C GLY A 146 -2.88 -7.85 0.88
N GLU A 147 -3.19 -7.17 1.98
CA GLU A 147 -3.00 -7.67 3.34
C GLU A 147 -4.28 -7.49 4.14
N ILE A 148 -4.79 -8.55 4.79
CA ILE A 148 -5.86 -8.39 5.78
C ILE A 148 -5.20 -8.20 7.14
N ALA A 149 -5.27 -6.98 7.68
CA ALA A 149 -4.59 -6.63 8.92
C ALA A 149 -5.46 -5.76 9.84
N GLY A 150 -5.06 -5.66 11.09
CA GLY A 150 -5.66 -4.76 12.07
C GLY A 150 -4.60 -4.29 13.05
N SER A 151 -4.73 -3.06 13.54
CA SER A 151 -3.81 -2.46 14.52
C SER A 151 -4.20 -2.74 15.98
N GLY A 152 -5.11 -3.68 16.21
CA GLY A 152 -5.73 -3.95 17.51
C GLY A 152 -6.69 -2.86 18.00
N LYS A 153 -6.68 -1.68 17.38
CA LYS A 153 -7.57 -0.53 17.68
C LYS A 153 -8.66 -0.33 16.62
N ASN A 154 -8.46 -0.86 15.43
CA ASN A 154 -9.37 -0.75 14.30
C ASN A 154 -9.86 -2.15 13.89
N TYR A 155 -10.98 -2.19 13.17
CA TYR A 155 -11.46 -3.41 12.51
C TYR A 155 -10.43 -3.95 11.52
N LEU A 156 -10.49 -5.25 11.27
CA LEU A 156 -9.75 -5.87 10.18
C LEU A 156 -10.14 -5.19 8.87
N GLU A 157 -9.12 -4.90 8.06
CA GLU A 157 -9.29 -4.25 6.77
C GLU A 157 -8.35 -4.90 5.77
N PHE A 158 -8.77 -4.89 4.50
CA PHE A 158 -7.92 -5.25 3.38
C PHE A 158 -7.11 -4.03 2.97
N TYR A 159 -5.79 -4.12 3.01
CA TYR A 159 -4.88 -3.04 2.66
C TYR A 159 -4.16 -3.33 1.34
N ASN A 160 -3.84 -2.29 0.60
CA ASN A 160 -2.84 -2.35 -0.46
C ASN A 160 -1.64 -1.51 -0.05
N LYS A 161 -0.53 -1.65 -0.79
CA LYS A 161 0.69 -0.87 -0.57
C LYS A 161 1.18 -0.87 0.89
N THR A 162 0.91 -1.94 1.63
CA THR A 162 1.17 -2.04 3.06
C THR A 162 2.22 -3.11 3.37
N THR A 163 2.99 -2.86 4.42
CA THR A 163 3.95 -3.80 4.99
C THR A 163 3.47 -4.13 6.40
N VAL A 164 3.19 -5.40 6.68
CA VAL A 164 2.76 -5.87 7.99
C VAL A 164 3.92 -6.61 8.64
N VAL A 165 4.32 -6.17 9.83
CA VAL A 165 5.39 -6.78 10.61
C VAL A 165 4.77 -7.33 11.90
N GLY A 166 5.04 -8.59 12.21
CA GLY A 166 4.65 -9.24 13.45
C GLY A 166 5.83 -9.95 14.10
N ILE A 167 5.81 -10.07 15.42
CA ILE A 167 6.73 -10.92 16.19
C ILE A 167 5.92 -12.09 16.74
N LEU A 168 6.39 -13.30 16.49
CA LEU A 168 5.77 -14.56 16.92
C LEU A 168 6.72 -15.27 17.88
N ASN A 169 6.20 -15.87 18.94
CA ASN A 169 6.92 -16.93 19.66
C ASN A 169 6.85 -18.21 18.81
N VAL A 170 8.00 -18.84 18.60
CA VAL A 170 8.17 -20.06 17.78
C VAL A 170 8.66 -21.23 18.62
#